data_AF-A0A7X4DNM1-F1
#
_entry.id   AF-A0A7X4DNM1-F1
#
_cell.length_a   1.000
_cell.length_b   1.000
_cell.length_c   1.000
_cell.angle_alpha   90.00
_cell.angle_beta   90.00
_cell.angle_gamma   90.00
#
_symmetry.space_group_name_H-M   'P 1'
#
loop_
_entity.id
_entity.type
_entity.pdbx_description
1 polymer ?
#
loop_
_entity_poly.entity_id
_entity_poly.type
_entity_poly.pdbx_seq_one_letter_code
_entity_poly.pdbx_strand_id
1 'polypeptide(L)' 'VKGILVNIFGGIMRCDIIAEGVVAAVKEVGLKVPLVVRLEGTNVEDGKRIIDSSGLDVIAADDLKDGAEKIVKAVKG' A
#
# COMPACT_ATOMS: atom_id res chain seq x y z
N VAL A 1 3.75 10.42 -13.91
CA VAL A 1 2.79 9.64 -13.09
C VAL A 1 2.32 10.53 -11.95
N LYS A 2 1.03 10.54 -11.60
CA LYS A 2 0.47 11.41 -10.54
C LYS A 2 0.19 10.70 -9.22
N GLY A 3 0.06 9.37 -9.25
CA GLY A 3 -0.12 8.51 -8.08
C GLY A 3 0.06 7.06 -8.50
N ILE A 4 0.31 6.18 -7.53
CA ILE A 4 0.57 4.76 -7.73
C ILE A 4 -0.43 3.96 -6.90
N LEU A 5 -1.15 3.04 -7.54
CA LEU A 5 -1.94 2.02 -6.87
C LEU A 5 -1.26 0.67 -7.06
N VAL A 6 -0.84 0.06 -5.96
CA VAL A 6 -0.26 -1.29 -5.94
C VAL A 6 -1.30 -2.25 -5.39
N ASN A 7 -1.71 -3.23 -6.20
CA ASN A 7 -2.66 -4.26 -5.81
C ASN A 7 -1.97 -5.61 -5.81
N ILE A 8 -1.81 -6.24 -4.64
CA ILE A 8 -1.07 -7.49 -4.48
C ILE A 8 -1.97 -8.55 -3.88
N PHE A 9 -2.04 -9.68 -4.56
CA PHE A 9 -2.55 -10.93 -4.00
C PHE A 9 -1.34 -11.76 -3.52
N GLY A 10 -1.18 -11.87 -2.21
CA GLY A 10 -0.04 -12.54 -1.58
C GLY A 10 0.08 -14.02 -1.95
N GLY A 11 -1.05 -14.68 -2.25
CA GLY A 11 -1.06 -16.09 -2.65
C GLY A 11 -0.39 -16.97 -1.60
N ILE A 12 0.83 -17.44 -1.89
CA ILE A 12 1.66 -18.25 -0.98
C ILE A 12 2.45 -17.36 0.02
N MET A 13 2.75 -16.11 -0.35
CA MET A 13 3.46 -15.18 0.54
C MET A 13 2.49 -14.49 1.52
N ARG A 14 3.00 -14.16 2.71
CA ARG A 14 2.24 -13.41 3.73
C ARG A 14 2.29 -11.91 3.45
N CYS A 15 1.17 -11.24 3.68
CA CYS A 15 1.00 -9.81 3.39
C CYS A 15 1.82 -8.89 4.30
N ASP A 16 2.20 -9.34 5.50
CA ASP A 16 3.10 -8.61 6.40
C ASP A 16 4.52 -8.49 5.82
N ILE A 17 5.09 -9.59 5.30
CA ILE A 17 6.40 -9.56 4.62
C ILE A 17 6.35 -8.64 3.40
N ILE A 18 5.25 -8.69 2.64
CA ILE A 18 5.06 -7.81 1.47
C ILE A 18 4.99 -6.34 1.93
N ALA A 19 4.25 -6.05 2.99
CA ALA A 19 4.12 -4.70 3.54
C ALA A 19 5.48 -4.14 4.00
N GLU A 20 6.30 -4.93 4.70
CA GLU A 20 7.66 -4.55 5.08
C GLU A 20 8.51 -4.20 3.85
N GLY A 21 8.44 -5.02 2.80
CA GLY A 21 9.14 -4.78 1.55
C GLY A 21 8.71 -3.48 0.86
N VAL A 22 7.40 -3.20 0.85
CA VAL A 22 6.87 -1.93 0.33
C VAL A 22 7.38 -0.74 1.13
N VAL A 23 7.29 -0.79 2.47
CA VAL A 23 7.76 0.29 3.35
C VAL A 23 9.26 0.55 3.16
N ALA A 24 10.07 -0.50 3.05
CA ALA A 24 11.50 -0.40 2.79
C ALA A 24 11.77 0.27 1.43
N ALA A 25 11.09 -0.18 0.36
CA ALA A 25 11.25 0.38 -0.97
C ALA A 25 10.86 1.87 -1.03
N VAL A 26 9.78 2.27 -0.34
CA VAL A 26 9.36 3.68 -0.30
C VAL A 26 10.41 4.56 0.39
N LYS A 27 11.01 4.08 1.49
CA LYS A 27 12.08 4.78 2.20
C LYS A 27 13.34 4.95 1.36
N GLU A 28 13.71 3.91 0.60
CA GLU A 28 14.92 3.92 -0.23
C GLU A 28 14.74 4.79 -1.48
N VAL A 29 13.60 4.66 -2.16
CA VAL A 29 13.34 5.36 -3.44
C VAL A 29 12.94 6.82 -3.24
N GLY A 30 12.31 7.16 -2.12
CA GLY A 30 11.86 8.53 -1.84
C GLY A 30 10.75 8.99 -2.79
N LEU A 31 9.62 8.28 -2.79
CA LEU A 31 8.48 8.59 -3.66
C LEU A 31 7.94 10.00 -3.38
N LYS A 32 7.68 10.76 -4.46
CA LYS A 32 7.09 12.12 -4.43
C LYS A 32 5.61 12.16 -4.80
N VAL A 33 5.02 10.99 -5.06
CA VAL A 33 3.63 10.85 -5.48
C VAL A 33 2.93 9.89 -4.51
N PRO A 34 1.63 10.08 -4.24
CA PRO A 34 0.90 9.24 -3.30
C PRO A 34 0.90 7.79 -3.74
N LEU A 35 1.07 6.90 -2.76
CA LEU A 35 1.05 5.46 -2.92
C LEU A 35 -0.14 4.88 -2.15
N VAL A 36 -1.01 4.15 -2.86
CA VAL A 36 -2.07 3.34 -2.26
C VAL A 36 -1.73 1.87 -2.47
N VAL A 37 -1.84 1.06 -1.42
CA VAL A 37 -1.51 -0.37 -1.46
C VAL A 37 -2.70 -1.17 -0.98
N ARG A 38 -3.17 -2.10 -1.82
CA ARG A 38 -4.15 -3.11 -1.44
C ARG A 38 -3.47 -4.47 -1.34
N LEU A 39 -3.64 -5.10 -0.19
CA LEU A 39 -3.09 -6.43 0.12
C LEU A 39 -4.24 -7.42 0.29
N GLU A 40 -4.12 -8.59 -0.33
CA GLU A 40 -5.05 -9.71 -0.17
C GLU A 40 -4.29 -11.01 0.05
N GLY A 41 -4.69 -11.82 1.03
CA GLY A 41 -4.05 -13.10 1.31
C GLY A 41 -3.95 -13.40 2.81
N THR A 42 -2.84 -14.01 3.23
CA THR A 42 -2.60 -14.35 4.63
C THR A 42 -1.98 -13.17 5.38
N ASN A 43 -2.41 -12.91 6.62
CA ASN A 43 -1.94 -11.81 7.47
C ASN A 43 -2.15 -10.40 6.87
N VAL A 44 -3.27 -10.18 6.17
CA VAL A 44 -3.61 -8.86 5.61
C VAL A 44 -3.70 -7.79 6.70
N GLU A 45 -4.32 -8.10 7.83
CA GLU A 45 -4.48 -7.16 8.94
C GLU A 45 -3.13 -6.67 9.50
N ASP A 46 -2.15 -7.57 9.62
CA ASP A 46 -0.80 -7.20 10.04
C ASP A 46 -0.08 -6.38 8.96
N GLY A 47 -0.22 -6.76 7.69
CA GLY A 47 0.32 -5.99 6.57
C GLY A 47 -0.22 -4.56 6.50
N LYS A 48 -1.53 -4.38 6.70
CA LYS A 48 -2.15 -3.05 6.79
C LYS A 48 -1.60 -2.26 7.98
N ARG A 49 -1.52 -2.89 9.15
CA ARG A 49 -0.95 -2.27 10.36
C ARG A 49 0.50 -1.81 10.14
N ILE A 50 1.32 -2.59 9.43
CA ILE A 50 2.71 -2.22 9.08
C ILE A 50 2.73 -0.99 8.18
N ILE A 51 1.85 -0.91 7.18
CA ILE A 51 1.73 0.25 6.30
C ILE A 51 1.30 1.49 7.11
N ASP A 52 0.22 1.38 7.88
CA ASP A 52 -0.37 2.50 8.62
C ASP A 52 0.56 3.02 9.73
N SER A 53 1.37 2.14 10.34
CA SER A 53 2.35 2.50 11.37
C SER A 53 3.70 2.97 10.83
N SER A 54 3.92 2.93 9.51
CA SER A 54 5.22 3.22 8.89
C SER A 54 5.65 4.68 8.98
N GLY A 55 4.71 5.61 9.24
CA GLY A 55 4.94 7.05 9.23
C GLY A 55 5.25 7.61 7.84
N LEU A 56 5.03 6.82 6.79
CA LEU A 56 5.22 7.21 5.39
C LEU A 56 3.89 7.63 4.76
N ASP A 57 3.97 8.37 3.65
CA ASP A 57 2.80 8.72 2.83
C ASP A 57 2.36 7.52 1.96
N VAL A 58 1.97 6.45 2.63
CA VAL A 58 1.47 5.20 2.04
C VAL A 58 0.12 4.88 2.67
N ILE A 59 -0.87 4.63 1.83
CA ILE A 59 -2.26 4.44 2.26
C ILE A 59 -2.64 2.98 2.03
N ALA A 60 -3.05 2.28 3.09
CA ALA A 60 -3.62 0.95 2.95
C ALA A 60 -5.06 1.01 2.41
N ALA A 61 -5.39 0.10 1.50
CA ALA A 61 -6.72 -0.08 0.93
C ALA A 61 -7.33 -1.43 1.31
N ASP A 62 -8.63 -1.44 1.52
CA ASP A 62 -9.38 -2.60 1.99
C ASP A 62 -9.74 -3.55 0.85
N ASP A 63 -10.13 -2.99 -0.28
CA ASP A 63 -10.44 -3.72 -1.51
C ASP A 63 -10.02 -2.90 -2.74
N LEU A 64 -10.26 -3.47 -3.93
CA LEU A 64 -9.86 -2.82 -5.18
C LEU A 64 -10.65 -1.51 -5.45
N LYS A 65 -11.92 -1.45 -5.05
CA LYS A 65 -12.76 -0.26 -5.22
C LYS A 65 -12.29 0.85 -4.29
N ASP A 66 -12.10 0.53 -3.02
CA ASP A 66 -11.54 1.45 -2.03
C ASP A 66 -10.15 1.96 -2.46
N GLY A 67 -9.28 1.07 -2.94
CA GLY A 67 -7.97 1.45 -3.46
C GLY A 67 -8.04 2.42 -4.65
N ALA A 68 -8.97 2.18 -5.58
CA ALA A 68 -9.22 3.07 -6.71
C ALA A 68 -9.77 4.44 -6.27
N GLU A 69 -10.72 4.48 -5.33
CA GLU A 69 -11.27 5.72 -4.79
C GLU A 69 -10.22 6.53 -4.02
N LYS A 70 -9.43 5.87 -3.17
CA LYS A 70 -8.33 6.48 -2.40
C LYS A 70 -7.28 7.07 -3.31
N ILE A 71 -6.82 6.36 -4.35
CA ILE A 71 -5.78 6.90 -5.23
C ILE A 71 -6.31 8.08 -6.05
N VAL A 72 -7.55 8.01 -6.54
CA VAL A 72 -8.18 9.12 -7.27
C VAL A 72 -8.33 10.35 -6.39
N LYS A 73 -8.68 10.18 -5.11
CA LYS A 73 -8.76 11.28 -4.14
C LYS A 73 -7.37 11.87 -3.85
N ALA A 74 -6.36 11.02 -3.65
CA ALA A 74 -5.00 11.45 -3.35
C ALA A 74 -4.35 12.24 -4.51
N VAL A 75 -4.65 11.92 -5.76
CA VAL A 75 -4.08 12.64 -6.94
C VAL A 75 -4.85 13.90 -7.35
N LYS A 76 -6.07 14.09 -6.84
CA LYS A 76 -6.91 15.27 -7.11
C LYS A 76 -6.83 16.32 -6.01
N GLY A 77 -6.25 15.97 -4.86
CA GLY A 77 -5.92 16.89 -3.78
C GLY A 77 -4.79 17.86 -4.16
#